data_AF-A0A3C0GBV1-F1
#
_entry.id   AF-A0A3C0GBV1-F1
#
_cell.length_a   1.000
_cell.length_b   1.000
_cell.length_c   1.000
_cell.angle_alpha   90.00
_cell.angle_beta   90.00
_cell.angle_gamma   90.00
#
_symmetry.space_group_name_H-M   'P 1'
#
loop_
_entity.id
_entity.type
_entity.pdbx_description
1 polymer ?
#
loop_
_entity_poly.entity_id
_entity_poly.type
_entity_poly.pdbx_seq_one_letter_code
_entity_poly.pdbx_strand_id
1 'polypeptide(L)'
;MKQLHLPGMEPKQKISNEPKSAYVEKQKAKQKPTDPIVNHVIKTMVQYDDVPAEDYAVKYNPTTGLFSNKERDIAFQNYNDAEKWNQSIGVQKKTVKEKPVRPRPFKNEDPTTYPSNPKQKRDMSLWDMMVESAKKPKDRYDREDAKEVKKTIMENYNKPTMRKYLSDDELKLIGKHKSQLKPVEPINIVPINIPRFEPIKKDPETERLEARFKEIIRENEEEKIKNENTGIGGLLGGKI
;
A
#
# COMPACT_ATOMS: atom_id res chain seq x y z
N MET A 1 -53.43 16.00 70.11
CA MET A 1 -52.34 15.03 70.34
C MET A 1 -51.96 14.42 68.99
N LYS A 2 -50.66 14.39 68.68
CA LYS A 2 -50.09 13.98 67.38
C LYS A 2 -50.31 12.47 67.14
N GLN A 3 -50.80 12.09 65.96
CA GLN A 3 -50.64 10.74 65.43
C GLN A 3 -49.58 10.76 64.33
N LEU A 4 -48.51 10.00 64.56
CA LEU A 4 -47.40 9.73 63.65
C LEU A 4 -47.88 8.90 62.45
N HIS A 5 -47.54 9.30 61.24
CA HIS A 5 -47.64 8.45 60.05
C HIS A 5 -46.22 8.13 59.54
N LEU A 6 -45.87 6.85 59.57
CA LEU A 6 -44.67 6.25 58.97
C LEU A 6 -44.89 5.98 57.48
N PRO A 7 -43.82 5.98 56.65
CA PRO A 7 -43.90 5.71 55.22
C PRO A 7 -43.91 4.20 54.92
N GLY A 8 -44.88 3.74 54.12
CA GLY A 8 -45.07 2.32 53.82
C GLY A 8 -45.17 2.03 52.31
N MET A 9 -44.04 1.57 51.76
CA MET A 9 -43.86 0.48 50.79
C MET A 9 -44.73 0.43 49.51
N GLU A 10 -44.08 0.63 48.37
CA GLU A 10 -44.54 0.20 47.04
C GLU A 10 -44.68 -1.34 46.94
N PRO A 11 -45.62 -1.86 46.13
CA PRO A 11 -45.87 -3.29 46.02
C PRO A 11 -44.71 -4.03 45.35
N LYS A 12 -44.19 -5.05 46.05
CA LYS A 12 -43.19 -6.00 45.53
C LYS A 12 -43.67 -6.62 44.21
N GLN A 13 -42.85 -6.49 43.18
CA GLN A 13 -43.01 -7.18 41.90
C GLN A 13 -43.13 -8.69 42.14
N LYS A 14 -44.17 -9.31 41.58
CA LYS A 14 -44.39 -10.75 41.64
C LYS A 14 -43.25 -11.46 40.92
N ILE A 15 -42.46 -12.22 41.67
CA ILE A 15 -41.44 -13.13 41.12
C ILE A 15 -42.20 -14.26 40.42
N SER A 16 -42.19 -14.25 39.08
CA SER A 16 -42.75 -15.34 38.29
C SER A 16 -41.83 -16.57 38.40
N ASN A 17 -42.34 -17.67 38.95
CA ASN A 17 -41.66 -18.97 39.02
C ASN A 17 -41.69 -19.69 37.65
N GLU A 18 -41.18 -19.07 36.59
CA GLU A 18 -40.94 -19.77 35.34
C GLU A 18 -39.63 -20.57 35.43
N PRO A 19 -39.54 -21.79 34.85
CA PRO A 19 -38.28 -22.52 34.80
C PRO A 19 -37.23 -21.66 34.09
N LYS A 20 -36.02 -21.60 34.66
CA LYS A 20 -34.91 -20.73 34.18
C LYS A 20 -34.67 -20.82 32.67
N SER A 21 -34.93 -21.97 32.03
CA SER A 21 -34.83 -22.15 30.57
C SER A 21 -35.81 -21.30 29.77
N ALA A 22 -37.10 -21.24 30.16
CA ALA A 22 -38.13 -20.52 29.41
C ALA A 22 -37.97 -19.00 29.54
N TYR A 23 -37.50 -18.54 30.71
CA TYR A 23 -37.17 -17.13 30.93
C TYR A 23 -35.97 -16.71 30.07
N VAL A 24 -34.92 -17.54 30.01
CA VAL A 24 -33.73 -17.28 29.18
C VAL A 24 -34.05 -17.31 27.68
N GLU A 25 -34.91 -18.22 27.22
CA GLU A 25 -35.38 -18.25 25.81
C GLU A 25 -36.20 -17.01 25.44
N LYS A 26 -37.11 -16.57 26.31
CA LYS A 26 -37.88 -15.33 26.11
C LYS A 26 -36.99 -14.08 26.10
N GLN A 27 -35.89 -14.08 26.86
CA GLN A 27 -34.91 -12.98 26.87
C GLN A 27 -34.06 -12.98 25.58
N LYS A 28 -33.67 -14.16 25.06
CA LYS A 28 -32.99 -14.29 23.76
C LYS A 28 -33.87 -13.85 22.58
N ALA A 29 -35.17 -14.09 22.65
CA ALA A 29 -36.12 -13.72 21.60
C ALA A 29 -36.52 -12.23 21.59
N LYS A 30 -36.18 -11.45 22.63
CA LYS A 30 -36.63 -10.05 22.80
C LYS A 30 -35.53 -9.02 22.66
N GLN A 31 -34.26 -9.43 22.66
CA GLN A 31 -33.17 -8.47 22.47
C GLN A 31 -33.16 -8.03 21.02
N LYS A 32 -33.52 -6.77 20.79
CA LYS A 32 -33.32 -6.18 19.48
C LYS A 32 -31.81 -5.97 19.32
N PRO A 33 -31.26 -6.09 18.10
CA PRO A 33 -29.83 -5.84 17.83
C PRO A 33 -29.35 -4.42 18.18
N THR A 34 -30.22 -3.56 18.72
CA THR A 34 -29.96 -2.19 19.16
C THR A 34 -29.92 -2.02 20.68
N ASP A 35 -29.92 -3.09 21.47
CA ASP A 35 -29.86 -2.96 22.92
C ASP A 35 -28.47 -2.45 23.35
N PRO A 36 -28.38 -1.35 24.13
CA PRO A 36 -27.11 -0.71 24.47
C PRO A 36 -26.14 -1.63 25.24
N ILE A 37 -26.68 -2.65 25.91
CA ILE A 37 -25.90 -3.68 26.61
C ILE A 37 -25.16 -4.58 25.62
N VAL A 38 -25.83 -5.01 24.54
CA VAL A 38 -25.23 -5.86 23.50
C VAL A 38 -24.08 -5.14 22.82
N ASN A 39 -24.27 -3.86 22.48
CA ASN A 39 -23.22 -3.02 21.91
C ASN A 39 -21.98 -2.94 22.83
N HIS A 40 -22.20 -2.78 24.14
CA HIS A 40 -21.12 -2.66 25.11
C HIS A 40 -20.33 -3.96 25.24
N VAL A 41 -21.02 -5.11 25.31
CA VAL A 41 -20.39 -6.44 25.40
C VAL A 41 -19.52 -6.72 24.17
N ILE A 42 -20.05 -6.51 22.97
CA ILE A 42 -19.29 -6.75 21.73
C ILE A 42 -18.10 -5.79 21.63
N LYS A 43 -18.28 -4.51 22.00
CA LYS A 43 -17.16 -3.56 22.07
C LYS A 43 -16.06 -4.03 23.01
N THR A 44 -16.40 -4.56 24.18
CA THR A 44 -15.39 -5.11 25.11
C THR A 44 -14.70 -6.35 24.56
N MET A 45 -15.43 -7.25 23.88
CA MET A 45 -14.82 -8.42 23.24
C MET A 45 -13.84 -8.02 22.12
N VAL A 46 -14.22 -7.06 21.28
CA VAL A 46 -13.34 -6.52 20.22
C VAL A 46 -12.10 -5.83 20.81
N GLN A 47 -12.23 -5.17 21.97
CA GLN A 47 -11.14 -4.41 22.58
C GLN A 47 -10.16 -5.28 23.40
N TYR A 48 -10.64 -6.35 24.05
CA TYR A 48 -9.87 -7.11 25.04
C TYR A 48 -9.57 -8.56 24.66
N ASP A 49 -10.36 -9.17 23.78
CA ASP A 49 -10.19 -10.58 23.37
C ASP A 49 -9.52 -10.73 21.97
N ASP A 50 -8.99 -9.64 21.40
CA ASP A 50 -8.37 -9.58 20.05
C ASP A 50 -9.25 -10.16 18.92
N VAL A 51 -10.58 -10.20 19.12
CA VAL A 51 -11.51 -10.68 18.10
C VAL A 51 -11.62 -9.63 17.00
N PRO A 52 -11.40 -9.97 15.71
CA PRO A 52 -11.43 -9.01 14.63
C PRO A 52 -12.82 -8.36 14.54
N ALA A 53 -12.85 -7.03 14.61
CA ALA A 53 -14.08 -6.24 14.53
C ALA A 53 -14.86 -6.50 13.23
N GLU A 54 -14.16 -6.96 12.18
CA GLU A 54 -14.72 -7.36 10.90
C GLU A 54 -15.73 -8.51 10.97
N ASP A 55 -15.65 -9.38 11.98
CA ASP A 55 -16.58 -10.52 12.12
C ASP A 55 -17.96 -10.09 12.64
N TYR A 56 -18.01 -9.00 13.42
CA TYR A 56 -19.24 -8.36 13.88
C TYR A 56 -19.69 -7.20 12.98
N ALA A 57 -18.88 -6.84 11.98
CA ALA A 57 -19.20 -5.80 11.01
C ALA A 57 -20.34 -6.25 10.10
N VAL A 58 -21.33 -5.38 9.97
CA VAL A 58 -22.51 -5.64 9.17
C VAL A 58 -22.29 -5.07 7.76
N LYS A 59 -22.46 -5.92 6.74
CA LYS A 59 -22.32 -5.56 5.32
C LYS A 59 -23.61 -5.84 4.56
N TYR A 60 -23.85 -5.08 3.50
CA TYR A 60 -25.02 -5.30 2.65
C TYR A 60 -24.94 -6.66 1.97
N ASN A 61 -25.99 -7.47 2.12
CA ASN A 61 -26.13 -8.75 1.47
C ASN A 61 -27.20 -8.66 0.35
N PRO A 62 -26.82 -8.83 -0.93
CA PRO A 62 -27.76 -8.68 -2.05
C PRO A 62 -28.81 -9.80 -2.11
N THR A 63 -28.54 -10.97 -1.52
CA THR A 63 -29.47 -12.10 -1.51
C THR A 63 -30.60 -11.90 -0.51
N THR A 64 -30.31 -11.30 0.65
CA THR A 64 -31.32 -11.06 1.69
C THR A 64 -31.88 -9.64 1.63
N GLY A 65 -31.18 -8.70 1.00
CA GLY A 65 -31.53 -7.28 0.99
C GLY A 65 -31.30 -6.58 2.33
N LEU A 66 -30.75 -7.28 3.33
CA LEU A 66 -30.42 -6.74 4.65
C LEU A 66 -28.92 -6.50 4.77
N PHE A 67 -28.56 -5.58 5.64
CA PHE A 67 -27.20 -5.50 6.17
C PHE A 67 -27.09 -6.58 7.24
N SER A 68 -26.23 -7.58 7.06
CA SER A 68 -25.99 -8.64 8.06
C SER A 68 -24.50 -8.82 8.32
N ASN A 69 -24.12 -9.34 9.50
CA ASN A 69 -22.75 -9.81 9.73
C ASN A 69 -22.51 -11.20 9.09
N LYS A 70 -21.32 -11.77 9.31
CA LYS A 70 -20.90 -13.07 8.76
C LYS A 70 -21.78 -14.23 9.25
N GLU A 71 -22.07 -14.25 10.56
CA GLU A 71 -22.89 -15.28 11.21
C GLU A 71 -24.40 -15.05 11.07
N ARG A 72 -24.81 -13.88 10.55
CA ARG A 72 -26.19 -13.43 10.34
C ARG A 72 -27.05 -13.38 11.61
N ASP A 73 -26.42 -13.26 12.78
CA ASP A 73 -27.09 -13.06 14.07
C ASP A 73 -27.51 -11.59 14.28
N ILE A 74 -26.79 -10.66 13.65
CA ILE A 74 -27.07 -9.22 13.66
C ILE A 74 -27.44 -8.77 12.26
N ALA A 75 -28.64 -8.19 12.11
CA ALA A 75 -29.11 -7.66 10.85
C ALA A 75 -29.88 -6.34 10.98
N PHE A 76 -29.70 -5.45 10.01
CA PHE A 76 -30.36 -4.16 9.89
C PHE A 76 -30.99 -4.00 8.50
N GLN A 77 -32.16 -3.38 8.45
CA GLN A 77 -32.84 -3.05 7.19
C GLN A 77 -32.29 -1.77 6.55
N ASN A 78 -31.91 -0.78 7.38
CA ASN A 78 -31.48 0.52 6.93
C ASN A 78 -29.95 0.64 6.95
N TYR A 79 -29.40 1.27 5.90
CA TYR A 79 -27.99 1.63 5.81
C TYR A 79 -27.53 2.48 6.99
N ASN A 80 -28.33 3.46 7.42
CA ASN A 80 -27.94 4.38 8.49
C ASN A 80 -27.78 3.67 9.85
N ASP A 81 -28.59 2.65 10.13
CA ASP A 81 -28.53 1.91 11.38
C ASP A 81 -27.38 0.89 11.36
N ALA A 82 -27.16 0.23 10.22
CA ALA A 82 -25.98 -0.60 9.99
C ALA A 82 -24.68 0.20 10.12
N GLU A 83 -24.68 1.46 9.66
CA GLU A 83 -23.52 2.34 9.75
C GLU A 83 -23.23 2.75 11.20
N LYS A 84 -24.27 3.15 11.95
CA LYS A 84 -24.13 3.47 13.38
C LYS A 84 -23.63 2.28 14.17
N TRP A 85 -24.09 1.07 13.84
CA TRP A 85 -23.57 -0.17 14.42
C TRP A 85 -22.09 -0.35 14.15
N ASN A 86 -21.67 -0.31 12.87
CA ASN A 86 -20.27 -0.48 12.49
C ASN A 86 -19.37 0.57 13.17
N GLN A 87 -19.84 1.81 13.30
CA GLN A 87 -19.13 2.86 14.03
C GLN A 87 -19.03 2.57 15.54
N SER A 88 -20.07 1.99 16.16
CA SER A 88 -20.09 1.71 17.60
C SER A 88 -19.13 0.59 18.02
N ILE A 89 -18.95 -0.42 17.16
CA ILE A 89 -17.99 -1.52 17.34
C ILE A 89 -16.56 -1.15 16.91
N GLY A 90 -16.34 0.08 16.47
CA GLY A 90 -15.01 0.58 16.10
C GLY A 90 -14.53 0.15 14.71
N VAL A 91 -15.41 -0.38 13.85
CA VAL A 91 -15.13 -0.62 12.44
C VAL A 91 -15.08 0.73 11.75
N GLN A 92 -13.91 1.36 11.78
CA GLN A 92 -13.64 2.57 11.03
C GLN A 92 -13.77 2.22 9.56
N LYS A 93 -14.71 2.86 8.85
CA LYS A 93 -14.57 2.93 7.40
C LYS A 93 -13.21 3.55 7.15
N LYS A 94 -12.30 2.78 6.55
CA LYS A 94 -11.18 3.36 5.83
C LYS A 94 -11.83 4.17 4.72
N THR A 95 -12.14 5.44 5.00
CA THR A 95 -12.27 6.45 3.97
C THR A 95 -10.88 6.50 3.36
N VAL A 96 -10.66 5.62 2.38
CA VAL A 96 -9.49 5.73 1.53
C VAL A 96 -9.67 7.10 0.93
N LYS A 97 -8.92 8.09 1.44
CA LYS A 97 -8.74 9.36 0.74
C LYS A 97 -8.17 8.93 -0.60
N GLU A 98 -9.05 8.80 -1.60
CA GLU A 98 -8.65 8.39 -2.92
C GLU A 98 -7.68 9.46 -3.38
N LYS A 99 -6.43 9.04 -3.60
CA LYS A 99 -5.38 9.96 -4.01
C LYS A 99 -5.89 10.74 -5.23
N PRO A 100 -5.67 12.06 -5.31
CA PRO A 100 -6.16 12.82 -6.43
C PRO A 100 -5.60 12.24 -7.74
N VAL A 101 -6.49 11.76 -8.61
CA VAL A 101 -6.09 11.17 -9.89
C VAL A 101 -6.18 12.23 -10.96
N ARG A 102 -5.07 12.45 -11.66
CA ARG A 102 -5.06 13.33 -12.83
C ARG A 102 -5.97 12.77 -13.93
N PRO A 103 -6.79 13.60 -14.59
CA PRO A 103 -7.60 13.19 -15.73
C PRO A 103 -6.71 12.58 -16.82
N ARG A 104 -7.27 11.61 -17.55
CA ARG A 104 -6.55 10.95 -18.63
C ARG A 104 -6.30 11.95 -19.78
N PRO A 105 -5.12 11.91 -20.42
CA PRO A 105 -4.85 12.79 -21.56
C PRO A 105 -5.71 12.37 -22.76
N PHE A 106 -6.33 13.33 -23.46
CA PHE A 106 -7.23 13.10 -24.58
C PHE A 106 -6.64 12.16 -25.65
N LYS A 107 -7.41 11.14 -26.03
CA LYS A 107 -7.10 10.18 -27.09
C LYS A 107 -8.34 9.95 -27.93
N ASN A 108 -8.24 10.17 -29.24
CA ASN A 108 -9.34 9.98 -30.18
C ASN A 108 -9.86 8.54 -30.25
N GLU A 109 -9.03 7.56 -29.88
CA GLU A 109 -9.37 6.14 -29.93
C GLU A 109 -10.14 5.66 -28.68
N ASP A 110 -10.15 6.45 -27.59
CA ASP A 110 -10.72 6.06 -26.30
C ASP A 110 -11.83 7.04 -25.86
N PRO A 111 -13.11 6.68 -26.03
CA PRO A 111 -14.26 7.49 -25.62
C PRO A 111 -14.29 7.81 -24.12
N THR A 112 -13.62 7.02 -23.27
CA THR A 112 -13.58 7.28 -21.82
C THR A 112 -12.76 8.53 -21.47
N THR A 113 -11.95 8.98 -22.41
CA THR A 113 -11.06 10.15 -22.29
C THR A 113 -11.74 11.44 -22.75
N TYR A 114 -12.97 11.36 -23.24
CA TYR A 114 -13.63 12.50 -23.85
C TYR A 114 -14.24 13.43 -22.79
N PRO A 115 -14.18 14.76 -22.98
CA PRO A 115 -14.87 15.72 -22.10
C PRO A 115 -16.39 15.54 -22.02
N SER A 116 -16.99 14.83 -23.00
CA SER A 116 -18.40 14.47 -22.98
C SER A 116 -18.72 13.40 -21.93
N ASN A 117 -17.74 12.60 -21.52
CA ASN A 117 -17.94 11.62 -20.44
C ASN A 117 -18.08 12.36 -19.10
N PRO A 118 -19.18 12.17 -18.34
CA PRO A 118 -19.40 12.85 -17.07
C PRO A 118 -18.29 12.62 -16.04
N LYS A 119 -17.67 11.44 -16.03
CA LYS A 119 -16.58 11.13 -15.10
C LYS A 119 -15.33 11.92 -15.46
N GLN A 120 -14.88 11.84 -16.71
CA GLN A 120 -13.71 12.58 -17.19
C GLN A 120 -13.89 14.09 -17.00
N LYS A 121 -15.08 14.63 -17.28
CA LYS A 121 -15.39 16.06 -17.06
C LYS A 121 -15.24 16.48 -15.60
N ARG A 122 -15.77 15.66 -14.67
CA ARG A 122 -15.63 15.90 -13.23
C ARG A 122 -14.18 15.82 -12.81
N ASP A 123 -13.44 14.81 -13.26
CA ASP A 123 -12.03 14.61 -12.92
C ASP A 123 -11.17 15.78 -13.42
N MET A 124 -11.43 16.30 -14.63
CA MET A 124 -10.74 17.50 -15.15
C MET A 124 -11.03 18.74 -14.31
N SER A 125 -12.31 19.05 -14.06
CA SER A 125 -12.68 20.23 -13.27
C SER A 125 -12.17 20.15 -11.84
N LEU A 126 -12.23 18.97 -11.22
CA LEU A 126 -11.72 18.73 -9.87
C LEU A 126 -10.20 18.88 -9.84
N TRP A 127 -9.51 18.35 -10.85
CA TRP A 127 -8.07 18.46 -10.96
C TRP A 127 -7.59 19.91 -11.11
N ASP A 128 -8.22 20.69 -12.00
CA ASP A 128 -7.87 22.11 -12.19
C ASP A 128 -8.06 22.90 -10.89
N MET A 129 -9.15 22.62 -10.15
CA MET A 129 -9.40 23.21 -8.84
C MET A 129 -8.32 22.84 -7.82
N MET A 130 -7.91 21.56 -7.78
CA MET A 130 -6.86 21.07 -6.87
C MET A 130 -5.48 21.66 -7.20
N VAL A 131 -5.15 21.81 -8.49
CA VAL A 131 -3.90 22.48 -8.91
C VAL A 131 -3.92 23.95 -8.53
N GLU A 132 -5.04 24.64 -8.72
CA GLU A 132 -5.18 26.06 -8.38
C GLU A 132 -5.08 26.30 -6.86
N SER A 133 -5.75 25.46 -6.05
CA SER A 133 -5.63 25.55 -4.58
C SER A 133 -4.19 25.26 -4.12
N ALA A 134 -3.51 24.31 -4.77
CA ALA A 134 -2.14 23.94 -4.44
C ALA A 134 -1.09 25.03 -4.76
N LYS A 135 -1.41 25.99 -5.64
CA LYS A 135 -0.52 27.14 -5.93
C LYS A 135 -0.31 28.03 -4.70
N LYS A 136 -1.35 28.22 -3.89
CA LYS A 136 -1.35 29.14 -2.73
C LYS A 136 -2.15 28.57 -1.55
N PRO A 137 -1.67 27.49 -0.88
CA PRO A 137 -2.37 26.92 0.26
C PRO A 137 -2.33 27.90 1.44
N LYS A 138 -3.50 28.21 2.01
CA LYS A 138 -3.60 29.16 3.13
C LYS A 138 -3.42 28.43 4.45
N ASP A 139 -4.24 27.41 4.67
CA ASP A 139 -4.28 26.68 5.94
C ASP A 139 -3.42 25.40 5.92
N ARG A 140 -3.24 24.77 7.09
CA ARG A 140 -2.52 23.50 7.23
C ARG A 140 -3.15 22.40 6.36
N TYR A 141 -4.47 22.31 6.32
CA TYR A 141 -5.18 21.30 5.52
C TYR A 141 -4.93 21.49 4.02
N ASP A 142 -5.04 22.74 3.53
CA ASP A 142 -4.70 23.06 2.14
C ASP A 142 -3.24 22.69 1.80
N ARG A 143 -2.31 22.81 2.76
CA ARG A 143 -0.90 22.41 2.55
C ARG A 143 -0.74 20.90 2.45
N GLU A 144 -1.54 20.12 3.17
CA GLU A 144 -1.55 18.65 3.08
C GLU A 144 -2.11 18.22 1.72
N ASP A 145 -3.24 18.78 1.30
CA ASP A 145 -3.83 18.51 -0.02
C ASP A 145 -2.87 18.94 -1.15
N ALA A 146 -2.23 20.10 -1.03
CA ALA A 146 -1.22 20.57 -1.97
C ALA A 146 -0.01 19.63 -2.06
N LYS A 147 0.39 18.97 -0.96
CA LYS A 147 1.45 17.95 -0.98
C LYS A 147 1.02 16.72 -1.77
N GLU A 148 -0.23 16.28 -1.63
CA GLU A 148 -0.77 15.14 -2.39
C GLU A 148 -0.85 15.46 -3.89
N VAL A 149 -1.32 16.65 -4.25
CA VAL A 149 -1.33 17.13 -5.65
C VAL A 149 0.09 17.21 -6.22
N LYS A 150 1.04 17.79 -5.48
CA LYS A 150 2.46 17.82 -5.91
C LYS A 150 3.04 16.43 -6.09
N LYS A 151 2.71 15.49 -5.19
CA LYS A 151 3.17 14.09 -5.27
C LYS A 151 2.65 13.41 -6.53
N THR A 152 1.38 13.57 -6.85
CA THR A 152 0.75 12.95 -8.03
C THR A 152 1.28 13.55 -9.34
N ILE A 153 1.52 14.87 -9.37
CA ILE A 153 2.20 15.54 -10.49
C ILE A 153 3.63 15.00 -10.66
N MET A 154 4.37 14.82 -9.56
CA MET A 154 5.73 14.26 -9.60
C MET A 154 5.75 12.81 -10.08
N GLU A 155 4.81 11.98 -9.63
CA GLU A 155 4.63 10.59 -10.10
C GLU A 155 4.37 10.55 -11.61
N ASN A 156 3.56 11.48 -12.14
CA ASN A 156 3.31 11.61 -13.58
C ASN A 156 4.53 12.15 -14.33
N TYR A 157 5.27 13.10 -13.77
CA TYR A 157 6.51 13.61 -14.37
C TYR A 157 7.59 12.53 -14.50
N ASN A 158 7.67 11.62 -13.53
CA ASN A 158 8.62 10.51 -13.57
C ASN A 158 8.30 9.48 -14.66
N LYS A 159 7.05 9.44 -15.17
CA LYS A 159 6.64 8.59 -16.29
C LYS A 159 6.87 9.33 -17.62
N PRO A 160 7.73 8.84 -18.53
CA PRO A 160 8.04 9.53 -19.79
C PRO A 160 6.80 9.78 -20.67
N THR A 161 5.86 8.84 -20.67
CA THR A 161 4.61 8.93 -21.44
C THR A 161 3.67 10.03 -20.94
N MET A 162 3.66 10.27 -19.63
CA MET A 162 2.79 11.28 -19.00
C MET A 162 3.45 12.65 -18.94
N ARG A 163 4.79 12.70 -18.91
CA ARG A 163 5.59 13.94 -18.84
C ARG A 163 5.17 14.99 -19.89
N LYS A 164 4.89 14.54 -21.12
CA LYS A 164 4.47 15.41 -22.24
C LYS A 164 3.16 16.16 -21.96
N TYR A 165 2.27 15.58 -21.16
CA TYR A 165 0.94 16.15 -20.94
C TYR A 165 0.89 17.10 -19.75
N LEU A 166 1.97 17.25 -18.97
CA LEU A 166 2.01 18.18 -17.85
C LEU A 166 2.06 19.63 -18.34
N SER A 167 1.20 20.47 -17.77
CA SER A 167 1.17 21.90 -18.07
C SER A 167 2.35 22.63 -17.40
N ASP A 168 2.70 23.80 -17.91
CA ASP A 168 3.77 24.61 -17.34
C ASP A 168 3.51 24.97 -15.87
N ASP A 169 2.25 25.20 -15.50
CA ASP A 169 1.84 25.48 -14.12
C ASP A 169 2.02 24.26 -13.21
N GLU A 170 1.64 23.07 -13.67
CA GLU A 170 1.91 21.81 -12.95
C GLU A 170 3.42 21.60 -12.78
N LEU A 171 4.21 21.86 -13.82
CA LEU A 171 5.68 21.76 -13.76
C LEU A 171 6.30 22.80 -12.82
N LYS A 172 5.76 24.02 -12.76
CA LYS A 172 6.20 25.07 -11.82
C LYS A 172 5.92 24.67 -10.38
N LEU A 173 4.78 23.99 -10.15
CA LEU A 173 4.36 23.56 -8.82
C LEU A 173 5.32 22.53 -8.20
N ILE A 174 5.94 21.68 -9.03
CA ILE A 174 6.94 20.69 -8.62
C ILE A 174 8.40 21.16 -8.79
N GLY A 175 8.63 22.41 -9.21
CA GLY A 175 9.99 22.94 -9.37
C GLY A 175 10.75 22.38 -10.58
N LYS A 176 10.06 21.82 -11.57
CA LYS A 176 10.66 21.18 -12.76
C LYS A 176 10.42 21.96 -14.05
N HIS A 177 9.80 23.13 -13.96
CA HIS A 177 9.61 23.98 -15.12
C HIS A 177 10.94 24.56 -15.60
N LYS A 178 11.10 24.70 -16.92
CA LYS A 178 12.35 25.17 -17.55
C LYS A 178 12.85 26.49 -16.99
N SER A 179 11.96 27.40 -16.60
CA SER A 179 12.32 28.70 -16.03
C SER A 179 12.89 28.63 -14.60
N GLN A 180 12.69 27.52 -13.89
CA GLN A 180 13.22 27.31 -12.53
C GLN A 180 14.52 26.51 -12.53
N LEU A 181 14.80 25.79 -13.61
CA LEU A 181 16.06 25.08 -13.78
C LEU A 181 17.14 26.10 -14.11
N LYS A 182 18.19 26.14 -13.30
CA LYS A 182 19.36 26.95 -13.61
C LYS A 182 19.92 26.47 -14.96
N PRO A 183 20.28 27.38 -15.89
CA PRO A 183 20.98 26.97 -17.10
C PRO A 183 22.20 26.15 -16.70
N VAL A 184 22.37 25.00 -17.34
CA VAL A 184 23.58 24.19 -17.13
C VAL A 184 24.72 25.02 -17.71
N GLU A 185 25.57 25.56 -16.84
CA GLU A 185 26.81 26.18 -17.29
C GLU A 185 27.62 25.12 -18.04
N PRO A 186 28.15 25.42 -19.23
CA PRO A 186 28.95 24.47 -19.96
C PRO A 186 30.13 24.05 -19.08
N ILE A 187 30.27 22.76 -18.83
CA ILE A 187 31.43 22.22 -18.12
C ILE A 187 32.64 22.57 -18.96
N ASN A 188 33.51 23.43 -18.44
CA ASN A 188 34.79 23.72 -19.07
C ASN A 188 35.67 22.48 -18.91
N ILE A 189 35.59 21.57 -19.88
CA ILE A 189 36.41 20.36 -19.91
C ILE A 189 37.83 20.81 -20.23
N VAL A 190 38.62 21.10 -19.18
CA VAL A 190 40.06 21.27 -19.37
C VAL A 190 40.64 19.92 -19.80
N PRO A 191 41.39 19.85 -20.90
CA PRO A 191 42.03 18.61 -21.30
C PRO A 191 43.02 18.21 -20.21
N ILE A 192 42.69 17.17 -19.46
CA ILE A 192 43.60 16.57 -18.49
C ILE A 192 44.72 15.92 -19.31
N ASN A 193 45.93 16.44 -19.18
CA ASN A 193 47.12 15.84 -19.78
C ASN A 193 47.44 14.56 -19.00
N ILE A 194 46.90 13.43 -19.45
CA ILE A 194 47.23 12.12 -18.89
C ILE A 194 48.67 11.82 -19.30
N PRO A 195 49.63 11.70 -18.37
CA PRO A 195 51.00 11.38 -18.71
C PRO A 195 51.02 10.04 -19.44
N ARG A 196 51.66 10.00 -20.62
CA ARG A 196 51.90 8.75 -21.34
C ARG A 196 52.87 7.92 -20.49
N PHE A 197 52.37 6.83 -19.90
CA PHE A 197 53.22 5.89 -19.18
C PHE A 197 54.22 5.26 -20.14
N GLU A 198 55.51 5.36 -19.80
CA GLU A 198 56.55 4.59 -20.48
C GLU A 198 56.38 3.10 -20.15
N PRO A 199 56.62 2.19 -21.11
CA PRO A 199 56.57 0.76 -20.82
C PRO A 199 57.57 0.42 -19.71
N ILE A 200 57.08 -0.22 -18.66
CA ILE A 200 57.91 -0.70 -17.55
C ILE A 200 58.95 -1.67 -18.12
N LYS A 201 60.24 -1.34 -18.02
CA LYS A 201 61.33 -2.24 -18.41
C LYS A 201 61.28 -3.46 -17.49
N LYS A 202 61.10 -4.66 -18.06
CA LYS A 202 61.15 -5.92 -17.29
C LYS A 202 62.58 -6.12 -16.77
N ASP A 203 62.69 -6.52 -15.50
CA ASP A 203 63.97 -6.84 -14.86
C ASP A 203 64.51 -8.17 -15.44
N PRO A 204 65.82 -8.31 -15.73
CA PRO A 204 66.41 -9.58 -16.16
C PRO A 204 66.07 -10.78 -15.24
N GLU A 205 65.88 -10.57 -13.94
CA GLU A 205 65.43 -11.64 -13.04
C GLU A 205 63.99 -12.10 -13.32
N THR A 206 63.10 -11.16 -13.66
CA THR A 206 61.71 -11.50 -14.01
C THR A 206 61.62 -12.30 -15.30
N GLU A 207 62.51 -12.03 -16.27
CA GLU A 207 62.57 -12.76 -17.53
C GLU A 207 63.08 -14.20 -17.33
N ARG A 208 64.05 -14.39 -16.44
CA ARG A 208 64.54 -15.72 -16.04
C ARG A 208 63.45 -16.54 -15.34
N LEU A 209 62.70 -15.92 -14.44
CA LEU A 209 61.57 -16.55 -13.76
C LEU A 209 60.46 -16.94 -14.74
N GLU A 210 60.12 -16.07 -15.70
CA GLU A 210 59.15 -16.37 -16.76
C GLU A 210 59.63 -17.54 -17.65
N ALA A 211 60.92 -17.60 -17.98
CA ALA A 211 61.50 -18.69 -18.76
C ALA A 211 61.44 -20.03 -18.01
N ARG A 212 61.85 -20.05 -16.74
CA ARG A 212 61.78 -21.24 -15.88
C ARG A 212 60.35 -21.72 -15.69
N PHE A 213 59.39 -20.79 -15.53
CA PHE A 213 57.99 -21.14 -15.40
C PHE A 213 57.45 -21.81 -16.69
N LYS A 214 57.79 -21.28 -17.86
CA LYS A 214 57.41 -21.88 -19.15
C LYS A 214 58.00 -23.27 -19.34
N GLU A 215 59.22 -23.49 -18.89
CA GLU A 215 59.87 -24.81 -18.93
C GLU A 215 59.14 -25.84 -18.08
N ILE A 216 58.78 -25.49 -16.84
CA ILE A 216 57.99 -26.35 -15.94
C ILE A 216 56.62 -26.69 -16.55
N ILE A 217 55.95 -25.72 -17.18
CA ILE A 217 54.66 -25.97 -17.85
C ILE A 217 54.83 -26.94 -19.02
N ARG A 218 55.88 -26.75 -19.84
CA ARG A 218 56.19 -27.64 -20.96
C ARG A 218 56.50 -29.06 -20.49
N GLU A 219 57.31 -29.22 -19.45
CA GLU A 219 57.63 -30.53 -18.87
C GLU A 219 56.38 -31.23 -18.32
N ASN A 220 55.49 -30.51 -17.62
CA ASN A 220 54.22 -31.06 -17.14
C ASN A 220 53.30 -31.50 -18.30
N GLU A 221 53.23 -30.73 -19.39
CA GLU A 221 52.46 -31.10 -20.58
C GLU A 221 53.05 -32.35 -21.25
N GLU A 222 54.37 -32.44 -21.37
CA GLU A 222 55.08 -33.59 -21.92
C GLU A 222 54.91 -34.84 -21.04
N GLU A 223 54.97 -34.70 -19.71
CA GLU A 223 54.71 -35.79 -18.77
C GLU A 223 53.25 -36.27 -18.83
N LYS A 224 52.30 -35.34 -18.99
CA LYS A 224 50.89 -35.70 -19.18
C LYS A 224 50.69 -36.51 -20.46
N ILE A 225 51.26 -36.06 -21.58
CA ILE A 225 51.23 -36.78 -22.86
C ILE A 225 51.94 -38.13 -22.76
N LYS A 226 53.05 -38.21 -22.04
CA LYS A 226 53.78 -39.46 -21.82
C LYS A 226 53.00 -40.43 -20.93
N ASN A 227 52.32 -39.96 -19.87
CA ASN A 227 51.45 -40.80 -19.05
C ASN A 227 50.21 -41.28 -19.82
N GLU A 228 49.67 -40.45 -20.71
CA GLU A 228 48.61 -40.84 -21.64
C GLU A 228 49.10 -41.91 -22.63
N ASN A 229 50.37 -41.85 -23.06
CA ASN A 229 50.97 -42.76 -24.05
C ASN A 229 51.73 -43.98 -23.47
N THR A 230 52.08 -43.99 -22.18
CA THR A 230 52.90 -45.06 -21.55
C THR A 230 52.17 -45.69 -20.35
N GLY A 231 51.11 -46.46 -20.65
CA GLY A 231 50.79 -47.68 -19.90
C GLY A 231 49.90 -47.57 -18.66
N ILE A 232 48.59 -47.81 -18.87
CA ILE A 232 47.59 -48.56 -18.06
C ILE A 232 46.17 -48.11 -18.47
N GLY A 233 45.98 -46.85 -18.90
CA GLY A 233 44.71 -46.35 -19.46
C GLY A 233 44.27 -47.02 -20.77
N GLY A 234 45.22 -47.45 -21.60
CA GLY A 234 44.95 -48.25 -22.82
C GLY A 234 44.73 -49.75 -22.58
N LEU A 235 45.06 -50.27 -21.39
CA LEU A 235 44.97 -51.70 -21.05
C LEU A 235 43.74 -52.06 -20.20
N LEU A 236 43.07 -51.08 -19.58
CA LEU A 236 41.84 -51.30 -18.80
C LEU A 236 40.54 -50.88 -19.52
N GLY A 237 40.62 -50.43 -20.77
CA GLY A 237 39.45 -50.04 -21.59
C GLY A 237 38.83 -51.16 -22.42
N GLY A 238 39.03 -52.43 -22.07
CA GLY A 238 38.47 -53.59 -22.76
C GLY A 238 37.35 -54.28 -21.97
N LYS A 239 36.10 -54.08 -22.41
CA LYS A 239 34.86 -54.85 -22.12
C LYS A 239 34.42 -54.99 -20.65
N ILE A 240 33.34 -54.25 -20.30
CA ILE A 240 31.95 -54.75 -20.10
C ILE A 240 31.02 -53.57 -20.42
#